data_AF-A0A4R3TEH1-F1
#
_entry.id   AF-A0A4R3TEH1-F1
#
_cell.length_a   1.000
_cell.length_b   1.000
_cell.length_c   1.000
_cell.angle_alpha   90.00
_cell.angle_beta   90.00
_cell.angle_gamma   90.00
#
_symmetry.space_group_name_H-M   'P 1'
#
loop_
_entity.id
_entity.type
_entity.pdbx_description
1 polymer ?
#
loop_
_entity_poly.entity_id
_entity_poly.type
_entity_poly.pdbx_seq_one_letter_code
_entity_poly.pdbx_strand_id
1 'polypeptide(L)' 'MRTLCFLIATLSLAACGQSDPPGPDGVTVGEARALDEAAEMFDARPEPASTSAPTGAAATQAE' A
#
# COMPACT_ATOMS: atom_id res chain seq x y z
N MET A 1 -32.37 -13.46 8.05
CA MET A 1 -32.02 -12.23 7.32
C MET A 1 -31.31 -11.21 8.21
N ARG A 2 -31.95 -10.64 9.26
CA ARG A 2 -31.34 -9.63 10.14
C ARG A 2 -30.05 -10.09 10.85
N THR A 3 -30.04 -11.32 11.36
CA THR A 3 -28.87 -11.90 12.04
C THR A 3 -27.67 -12.06 11.10
N LEU A 4 -27.93 -12.37 9.82
CA LEU A 4 -26.89 -12.52 8.81
C LEU A 4 -26.24 -11.17 8.48
N CYS A 5 -27.04 -10.10 8.39
CA CYS A 5 -26.55 -8.74 8.18
C CYS A 5 -25.67 -8.26 9.35
N PHE A 6 -26.04 -8.57 10.60
CA PHE A 6 -25.23 -8.24 11.77
C PHE A 6 -23.88 -8.96 11.74
N LEU A 7 -23.85 -10.25 11.39
CA LEU A 7 -22.63 -11.03 11.28
C LEU A 7 -21.66 -10.45 10.24
N ILE A 8 -22.17 -10.10 9.06
CA ILE A 8 -21.38 -9.48 7.98
C ILE A 8 -20.81 -8.14 8.44
N ALA A 9 -21.62 -7.29 9.08
CA ALA A 9 -21.17 -5.99 9.57
C ALA A 9 -20.05 -6.11 10.62
N THR A 10 -20.14 -7.07 11.55
CA THR A 10 -19.08 -7.31 12.55
C THR A 10 -17.79 -7.83 11.93
N LEU A 11 -17.88 -8.64 10.88
CA LEU A 11 -16.70 -9.18 10.20
C LEU A 11 -15.97 -8.12 9.37
N SER A 12 -16.71 -7.21 8.72
CA SER A 12 -16.11 -6.05 8.04
C SER A 12 -15.44 -5.10 9.02
N LEU A 13 -15.96 -4.95 10.24
CA LEU A 13 -15.33 -4.13 11.28
C LEU A 13 -14.04 -4.77 11.83
N ALA A 14 -13.98 -6.10 11.91
CA ALA A 14 -12.77 -6.83 12.30
C ALA A 14 -11.66 -6.77 11.24
N ALA A 15 -12.01 -6.55 9.97
CA ALA A 15 -11.05 -6.25 8.91
C ALA A 15 -10.48 -4.82 9.00
N CYS A 16 -11.16 -3.91 9.71
CA CYS A 16 -10.69 -2.54 9.97
C CYS A 16 -9.73 -2.45 11.18
N GLY A 17 -8.76 -3.35 11.25
CA GLY A 17 -7.56 -3.14 12.05
C GLY A 17 -7.42 -4.06 13.27
N GLN A 18 -6.83 -5.24 13.04
CA GLN A 18 -5.95 -5.84 14.05
C GLN A 18 -4.78 -4.85 14.24
N SER A 19 -4.85 -4.01 15.28
CA SER A 19 -3.80 -3.03 15.58
C SER A 19 -2.57 -3.74 16.14
N ASP A 20 -1.63 -4.06 15.25
CA ASP A 20 -0.25 -4.33 15.67
C ASP A 20 0.38 -3.00 16.15
N PRO A 21 1.26 -3.00 17.16
CA PRO A 21 1.96 -1.78 17.54
C PRO A 21 2.70 -1.18 16.33
N PRO A 22 2.61 0.14 16.12
CA PRO A 22 3.35 0.79 15.04
C PRO A 22 4.85 0.64 15.27
N GLY A 23 5.57 0.29 14.22
CA GLY A 23 7.03 0.24 14.20
C GLY A 23 7.66 1.63 14.26
N PRO A 24 9.00 1.73 14.19
CA PRO A 24 9.74 2.99 14.29
C PRO A 24 9.31 4.03 13.24
N ASP A 25 8.89 3.57 12.06
CA ASP A 25 8.41 4.41 10.96
C ASP A 25 6.91 4.76 11.05
N GLY A 26 6.24 4.40 12.15
CA GLY A 26 4.82 4.65 12.36
C GLY A 26 3.87 3.71 11.61
N VAL A 27 4.42 2.76 10.82
CA VAL A 27 3.66 1.72 10.12
C VAL A 27 3.67 0.41 10.91
N THR A 28 2.57 -0.33 10.83
CA THR A 28 2.48 -1.68 11.40
C THR A 28 3.27 -2.68 10.56
N VAL A 29 3.62 -3.83 11.15
CA VAL A 29 4.31 -4.92 10.43
C VAL A 29 3.51 -5.40 9.22
N GLY A 30 2.18 -5.45 9.34
CA GLY A 30 1.28 -5.82 8.25
C GLY A 30 1.30 -4.82 7.10
N GLU A 31 1.30 -3.51 7.41
CA GLU A 31 1.42 -2.46 6.40
C GLU A 31 2.77 -2.50 5.70
N ALA A 32 3.88 -2.61 6.45
CA ALA A 32 5.21 -2.70 5.87
C ALA A 32 5.33 -3.87 4.88
N ARG A 33 4.78 -5.04 5.24
CA ARG A 33 4.75 -6.21 4.35
C ARG A 33 3.93 -5.97 3.09
N ALA A 34 2.79 -5.30 3.18
CA ALA A 34 1.96 -4.99 2.02
C ALA A 34 2.66 -4.00 1.07
N LEU A 35 3.44 -3.04 1.61
CA LEU A 35 4.24 -2.12 0.81
C LEU A 35 5.40 -2.84 0.09
N ASP A 36 6.05 -3.79 0.76
CA ASP A 36 7.15 -4.59 0.20
C ASP A 36 6.68 -5.46 -0.98
N GLU A 37 5.52 -6.12 -0.81
CA GLU A 37 4.90 -6.90 -1.89
C GLU A 37 4.56 -6.02 -3.10
N ALA A 38 4.06 -4.79 -2.86
CA ALA A 38 3.80 -3.85 -3.94
C ALA A 38 5.10 -3.41 -4.65
N ALA A 39 6.19 -3.20 -3.90
CA ALA A 39 7.50 -2.87 -4.46
C ALA A 39 8.06 -4.00 -5.35
N GLU A 40 7.94 -5.25 -4.90
CA GLU A 40 8.37 -6.43 -5.67
C GLU A 40 7.67 -6.52 -7.04
N MET A 41 6.39 -6.12 -7.12
CA MET A 41 5.66 -6.06 -8.40
C MET A 41 6.22 -5.01 -9.37
N PHE A 42 6.80 -3.92 -8.87
CA PHE A 42 7.47 -2.91 -9.71
C PHE A 42 8.82 -3.42 -10.20
N ASP A 43 9.59 -4.08 -9.33
CA ASP A 43 10.91 -4.63 -9.66
C ASP A 43 10.83 -5.81 -10.64
N ALA A 44 9.77 -6.63 -10.54
CA ALA A 44 9.53 -7.74 -11.44
C ALA A 44 9.09 -7.31 -12.85
N ARG A 45 8.77 -6.02 -13.04
CA ARG A 45 8.37 -5.51 -14.36
C ARG A 45 9.61 -5.36 -15.24
N PRO A 46 9.62 -5.94 -16.45
CA PRO A 46 10.67 -5.64 -17.42
C PRO A 46 10.68 -4.13 -17.68
N GLU A 47 11.85 -3.52 -17.56
CA GLU A 47 12.04 -2.11 -17.93
C GLU A 47 11.43 -1.90 -19.32
N PRO A 48 10.41 -1.04 -19.45
CA PRO A 48 9.88 -0.71 -20.77
C PRO A 48 11.06 -0.14 -21.58
N ALA A 49 11.28 -0.66 -22.79
CA ALA A 49 12.33 -0.18 -23.68
C ALA A 49 12.34 1.34 -23.65
N SER A 50 13.41 1.93 -23.12
CA SER A 50 13.46 3.33 -22.72
C SER A 50 13.02 4.21 -23.89
N THR A 51 11.77 4.67 -23.88
CA THR A 51 11.37 5.77 -24.73
C THR A 51 11.93 7.00 -24.03
N SER A 52 13.09 7.45 -24.49
CA SER A 52 13.70 8.68 -24.04
C SER A 52 12.78 9.83 -24.42
N ALA A 53 11.74 10.06 -23.62
CA ALA A 53 11.06 11.35 -23.61
C ALA A 53 12.11 12.38 -23.19
N PRO A 54 12.22 13.53 -23.87
CA PRO A 54 13.16 14.56 -23.46
C PRO A 54 12.81 15.00 -22.04
N THR A 55 13.66 14.63 -21.08
CA THR A 55 13.66 15.18 -19.73
C THR A 55 14.01 16.67 -19.86
N GLY A 56 12.97 17.47 -20.00
CA GLY A 56 13.01 18.92 -19.94
C GLY A 56 12.36 19.41 -18.65
N ALA A 57 13.21 19.72 -17.68
CA ALA A 57 13.04 20.75 -16.65
C ALA A 57 11.99 20.54 -15.52
N ALA A 58 12.54 20.14 -14.37
CA ALA A 58 12.39 20.85 -13.10
C ALA A 58 10.98 20.91 -12.46
N ALA A 59 10.57 19.80 -11.84
CA ALA A 59 9.75 19.89 -10.63
C ALA A 59 10.70 20.20 -9.46
N THR A 60 10.59 21.44 -8.97
CA THR A 60 11.05 21.92 -7.67
C THR A 60 11.03 20.82 -6.60
N GLN A 61 12.21 20.34 -6.23
CA GLN A 61 12.47 19.83 -4.88
C GLN A 61 13.18 20.94 -4.13
N ALA A 62 12.38 21.80 -3.51
CA ALA A 62 12.80 22.71 -2.47
C ALA A 62 11.64 22.83 -1.47
N GLU A 63 11.98 22.49 -0.23
CA GLU A 63 11.24 22.65 1.03
C GLU A 63 10.30 21.52 1.48
#